data_AF-A0A9P5ZNN9-F1
#
_entry.id   AF-A0A9P5ZNN9-F1
#
_cell.length_a   1.000
_cell.length_b   1.000
_cell.length_c   1.000
_cell.angle_alpha   90.00
_cell.angle_beta   90.00
_cell.angle_gamma   90.00
#
_symmetry.space_group_name_H-M   'P 1'
#
loop_
_entity.id
_entity.type
_entity.pdbx_description
1 polymer ?
#
loop_
_entity_poly.entity_id
_entity_poly.type
_entity_poly.pdbx_seq_one_letter_code
_entity_poly.pdbx_strand_id
1 'polypeptide(L)'
;MKCKGSDQVNNVESKKAKAAPEGRKSNDAKTVDDTNPSLDRSGSPDPNPIDKCLKDDIEAFGPQPNVFEALVRPSNDSVLDDPLLKTTPFIVNTSFCILICTHCQCTVNPKKAGTHIAKNHKACKPPSRFTEQLLDRYPNLKSNGVDILQSIKAIFGLAIPTNQFIVCSRCYHGYSNVKGWQSHACKKPSIKHGDQLNYFALLVQTFFHSPKHLYFVIHTPQPTSVQPPNAFSIFRSQTVSLGEPNKKVSIAVDYRQQNQFLVKEGWIEHINGLSASNLYSISTPPAEDTHSRLLYSTTYQLMLSIQDQISNAGFHV
;
A
#
# COMPACT_ATOMS: atom_id res chain seq x y z
N MET A 1 -16.63 -29.30 -45.23
CA MET A 1 -17.93 -28.75 -44.81
C MET A 1 -17.97 -27.28 -45.16
N LYS A 2 -18.78 -26.90 -46.15
CA LYS A 2 -18.99 -25.53 -46.62
C LYS A 2 -20.27 -25.00 -45.98
N CYS A 3 -20.21 -23.87 -45.28
CA CYS A 3 -21.40 -23.10 -44.93
C CYS A 3 -21.27 -21.71 -45.56
N LYS A 4 -22.08 -21.50 -46.61
CA LYS A 4 -22.52 -20.20 -47.13
C LYS A 4 -23.77 -19.78 -46.35
N GLY A 5 -24.07 -18.48 -46.35
CA GLY A 5 -25.36 -17.94 -45.90
C GLY A 5 -25.15 -16.69 -45.03
N SER A 6 -24.94 -15.49 -45.59
CA SER A 6 -25.91 -14.61 -46.25
C SER A 6 -26.62 -13.66 -45.27
N ASP A 7 -26.56 -12.39 -45.66
CA ASP A 7 -27.58 -11.35 -45.57
C ASP A 7 -27.47 -10.22 -44.54
N GLN A 8 -27.53 -9.05 -45.17
CA GLN A 8 -27.48 -7.68 -44.70
C GLN A 8 -28.76 -7.30 -43.97
N VAL A 9 -28.65 -6.42 -42.97
CA VAL A 9 -29.71 -5.48 -42.64
C VAL A 9 -29.09 -4.10 -42.40
N ASN A 10 -29.49 -3.16 -43.25
CA ASN A 10 -29.19 -1.73 -43.19
C ASN A 10 -29.75 -1.12 -41.90
N ASN A 11 -28.96 -0.25 -41.25
CA ASN A 11 -29.50 0.63 -40.21
C ASN A 11 -29.26 2.10 -40.59
N VAL A 12 -30.38 2.83 -40.63
CA VAL A 12 -30.50 4.21 -41.09
C VAL A 12 -30.07 5.15 -39.97
N GLU A 13 -28.97 5.87 -40.15
CA GLU A 13 -28.54 6.95 -39.27
C GLU A 13 -29.41 8.20 -39.47
N SER A 14 -30.24 8.51 -38.49
CA SER A 14 -30.88 9.84 -38.36
C SER A 14 -29.98 10.77 -37.54
N LYS A 15 -29.18 11.59 -38.22
CA LYS A 15 -28.42 12.70 -37.62
C LYS A 15 -29.36 13.87 -37.33
N LYS A 16 -29.67 14.10 -36.05
CA LYS A 16 -30.37 15.32 -35.60
C LYS A 16 -29.35 16.28 -34.98
N ALA A 17 -29.02 17.32 -35.73
CA ALA A 17 -28.22 18.45 -35.29
C ALA A 17 -28.95 19.19 -34.16
N LYS A 18 -28.22 19.52 -33.08
CA LYS A 18 -28.71 20.37 -32.00
C LYS A 18 -27.77 21.58 -31.90
N ALA A 19 -28.30 22.74 -32.29
CA ALA A 19 -27.65 24.03 -32.21
C ALA A 19 -27.42 24.42 -30.73
N ALA A 20 -26.25 24.99 -30.45
CA ALA A 20 -25.94 25.69 -29.21
C ALA A 20 -26.17 27.19 -29.43
N PRO A 21 -26.77 27.92 -28.47
CA PRO A 21 -26.72 29.38 -28.47
C PRO A 21 -25.55 29.89 -27.62
N GLU A 22 -24.81 30.81 -28.23
CA GLU A 22 -23.86 31.73 -27.60
C GLU A 22 -24.58 32.74 -26.70
N GLY A 23 -23.93 33.12 -25.59
CA GLY A 23 -24.31 34.27 -24.77
C GLY A 23 -23.30 34.42 -23.62
N ARG A 24 -22.23 35.21 -23.81
CA ARG A 24 -22.06 36.66 -23.48
C ARG A 24 -21.79 36.97 -22.00
N LYS A 25 -20.65 37.66 -21.81
CA LYS A 25 -20.34 38.76 -20.86
C LYS A 25 -20.14 38.38 -19.40
N SER A 26 -18.89 38.43 -18.91
CA SER A 26 -18.14 39.60 -18.40
C SER A 26 -18.75 40.16 -17.11
N ASN A 27 -17.95 40.20 -16.03
CA ASN A 27 -17.80 41.38 -15.18
C ASN A 27 -16.61 41.20 -14.24
N ASP A 28 -15.69 42.15 -14.38
CA ASP A 28 -14.68 42.55 -13.40
C ASP A 28 -15.32 42.99 -12.09
N ALA A 29 -14.69 42.68 -10.96
CA ALA A 29 -14.79 43.48 -9.74
C ALA A 29 -13.55 43.28 -8.86
N LYS A 30 -12.70 44.31 -8.88
CA LYS A 30 -11.68 44.67 -7.89
C LYS A 30 -12.31 44.92 -6.51
N THR A 31 -11.66 44.42 -5.45
CA THR A 31 -11.67 44.99 -4.09
C THR A 31 -10.43 44.40 -3.38
N VAL A 32 -9.31 45.13 -3.34
CA VAL A 32 -8.87 46.14 -2.37
C VAL A 32 -8.40 45.52 -1.06
N ASP A 33 -7.13 45.83 -0.77
CA ASP A 33 -6.34 45.58 0.42
C ASP A 33 -7.06 45.89 1.73
N ASP A 34 -6.82 45.05 2.74
CA ASP A 34 -6.73 45.54 4.12
C ASP A 34 -5.53 44.87 4.80
N THR A 35 -4.54 45.72 5.05
CA THR A 35 -3.28 45.45 5.73
C THR A 35 -3.54 45.50 7.24
N ASN A 36 -3.33 44.40 7.97
CA ASN A 36 -3.37 44.42 9.43
C ASN A 36 -1.97 44.15 10.00
N PRO A 37 -1.44 45.03 10.87
CA PRO A 37 -0.11 44.90 11.44
C PRO A 37 -0.09 43.97 12.66
N SER A 38 0.80 42.98 12.57
CA SER A 38 1.77 42.54 13.58
C SER A 38 1.42 42.72 15.07
N LEU A 39 1.24 41.61 15.79
CA LEU A 39 1.57 41.50 17.21
C LEU A 39 2.14 40.10 17.54
N ASP A 40 3.22 40.14 18.32
CA ASP A 40 3.79 39.11 19.21
C ASP A 40 4.53 37.90 18.64
N ARG A 41 5.84 38.11 18.43
CA ARG A 41 6.89 37.09 18.48
C ARG A 41 7.13 36.64 19.92
N SER A 42 6.42 35.59 20.35
CA SER A 42 6.93 34.70 21.40
C SER A 42 7.84 33.66 20.75
N GLY A 43 9.15 33.81 20.94
CA GLY A 43 10.16 32.88 20.43
C GLY A 43 10.06 31.52 21.13
N SER A 44 9.33 30.59 20.52
CA SER A 44 9.45 29.16 20.81
C SER A 44 10.85 28.68 20.38
N PRO A 45 11.58 27.93 21.22
CA PRO A 45 12.88 27.39 20.85
C PRO A 45 12.75 26.54 19.57
N ASP A 46 13.63 26.80 18.60
CA ASP A 46 13.63 26.08 17.33
C ASP A 46 13.72 24.57 17.59
N PRO A 47 12.81 23.75 17.02
CA PRO A 47 12.88 22.32 17.14
C PRO A 47 14.22 21.84 16.58
N ASN A 48 14.89 20.98 17.33
CA ASN A 48 16.19 20.42 16.98
C ASN A 48 16.16 19.92 15.52
N PRO A 49 17.14 20.27 14.65
CA PRO A 49 17.15 19.87 13.24
C PRO A 49 17.01 18.35 13.00
N ILE A 50 17.37 17.56 14.01
CA ILE A 50 17.30 16.09 14.00
C ILE A 50 15.84 15.60 14.11
N ASP A 51 14.99 16.27 14.88
CA ASP A 51 13.57 15.88 15.04
C ASP A 51 12.73 16.17 13.78
N LYS A 52 13.19 17.08 12.93
CA LYS A 52 12.49 17.42 11.68
C LYS A 52 12.72 16.36 10.60
N CYS A 53 13.93 15.81 10.47
CA CYS A 53 14.21 14.72 9.54
C CYS A 53 13.47 13.43 9.90
N LEU A 54 13.34 13.09 11.18
CA LEU A 54 12.69 11.84 11.61
C LEU A 54 11.17 11.83 11.40
N LYS A 55 10.50 12.98 11.47
CA LYS A 55 9.05 13.06 11.23
C LYS A 55 8.70 12.88 9.75
N ASP A 56 9.51 13.44 8.85
CA ASP A 56 9.29 13.33 7.41
C ASP A 56 9.47 11.88 6.90
N ASP A 57 10.32 11.08 7.56
CA ASP A 57 10.52 9.67 7.22
C ASP A 57 9.43 8.74 7.78
N ILE A 58 8.79 9.07 8.91
CA ILE A 58 7.70 8.27 9.49
C ILE A 58 6.38 8.50 8.74
N GLU A 59 6.13 9.72 8.24
CA GLU A 59 4.96 10.00 7.38
C GLU A 59 5.05 9.35 5.99
N ALA A 60 6.22 8.81 5.61
CA ALA A 60 6.39 8.07 4.36
C ALA A 60 5.72 6.68 4.39
N PHE A 61 5.46 6.13 5.58
CA PHE A 61 4.70 4.91 5.73
C PHE A 61 3.21 5.26 5.65
N GLY A 62 2.56 4.84 4.55
CA GLY A 62 1.14 5.09 4.32
C GLY A 62 0.24 4.62 5.47
N PRO A 63 -1.09 4.90 5.40
CA PRO A 63 -2.02 4.52 6.45
C PRO A 63 -1.84 3.04 6.81
N GLN A 64 -1.71 2.76 8.12
CA GLN A 64 -1.54 1.39 8.56
C GLN A 64 -2.76 0.55 8.16
N PRO A 65 -2.54 -0.68 7.66
CA PRO A 65 -3.65 -1.54 7.27
C PRO A 65 -4.54 -1.82 8.48
N ASN A 66 -5.84 -1.79 8.29
CA ASN A 66 -6.77 -2.16 9.36
C ASN A 66 -6.79 -3.69 9.57
N VAL A 67 -7.54 -4.13 10.60
CA VAL A 67 -7.60 -5.54 11.01
C VAL A 67 -8.01 -6.47 9.85
N PHE A 68 -8.91 -6.05 8.97
CA PHE A 68 -9.33 -6.89 7.83
C PHE A 68 -8.29 -6.88 6.70
N GLU A 69 -7.69 -5.72 6.43
CA GLU A 69 -6.66 -5.57 5.40
C GLU A 69 -5.40 -6.38 5.75
N ALA A 70 -5.01 -6.41 7.02
CA ALA A 70 -3.88 -7.19 7.52
C ALA A 70 -4.06 -8.71 7.33
N LEU A 71 -5.30 -9.19 7.19
CA LEU A 71 -5.62 -10.60 6.96
C LEU A 71 -5.60 -10.98 5.46
N VAL A 72 -5.63 -10.00 4.55
CA VAL A 72 -5.59 -10.28 3.11
C VAL A 72 -4.16 -10.54 2.68
N ARG A 73 -3.90 -11.73 2.16
CA ARG A 73 -2.61 -12.10 1.58
C ARG A 73 -2.64 -11.96 0.05
N PRO A 74 -1.50 -11.65 -0.58
CA PRO A 74 -1.38 -11.71 -2.03
C PRO A 74 -1.81 -13.10 -2.54
N SER A 75 -2.67 -13.13 -3.55
CA SER A 75 -3.02 -14.38 -4.24
C SER A 75 -2.04 -14.67 -5.38
N ASN A 76 -2.14 -15.86 -5.99
CA ASN A 76 -1.40 -16.19 -7.21
C ASN A 76 -1.70 -15.25 -8.38
N ASP A 77 -2.80 -14.51 -8.32
CA ASP A 77 -3.18 -13.50 -9.32
C ASP A 77 -2.55 -12.13 -9.05
N SER A 78 -1.83 -11.97 -7.93
CA SER A 78 -1.20 -10.72 -7.52
C SER A 78 0.28 -10.74 -7.91
N VAL A 79 0.66 -9.92 -8.89
CA VAL A 79 2.05 -9.79 -9.32
C VAL A 79 2.72 -8.69 -8.51
N LEU A 80 3.63 -9.10 -7.63
CA LEU A 80 4.41 -8.21 -6.75
C LEU A 80 5.87 -8.05 -7.20
N ASP A 81 6.46 -9.13 -7.71
CA ASP A 81 7.91 -9.23 -7.92
C ASP A 81 8.37 -8.86 -9.34
N ASP A 82 7.51 -8.26 -10.17
CA ASP A 82 7.90 -7.83 -11.52
C ASP A 82 8.91 -6.66 -11.43
N PRO A 83 10.09 -6.77 -12.08
CA PRO A 83 11.12 -5.73 -12.03
C PRO A 83 10.63 -4.32 -12.40
N LEU A 84 9.64 -4.22 -13.30
CA LEU A 84 9.04 -2.94 -13.69
C LEU A 84 8.28 -2.28 -12.52
N LEU A 85 7.68 -3.09 -11.66
CA LEU A 85 6.84 -2.64 -10.55
C LEU A 85 7.62 -2.36 -9.27
N LYS A 86 8.80 -3.00 -9.08
CA LYS A 86 9.60 -2.93 -7.85
C LYS A 86 9.92 -1.53 -7.33
N THR A 87 10.03 -0.53 -8.21
CA THR A 87 10.34 0.86 -7.83
C THR A 87 9.10 1.75 -7.70
N THR A 88 7.91 1.14 -7.70
CA THR A 88 6.61 1.81 -7.69
C THR A 88 5.72 1.20 -6.62
N PRO A 89 4.67 1.92 -6.15
CA PRO A 89 3.70 1.38 -5.20
C PRO A 89 2.62 0.55 -5.92
N PHE A 90 2.90 0.04 -7.11
CA PHE A 90 1.92 -0.66 -7.93
C PHE A 90 2.07 -2.16 -7.85
N ILE A 91 0.91 -2.83 -7.88
CA ILE A 91 0.80 -4.27 -8.09
C ILE A 91 -0.21 -4.51 -9.21
N VAL A 92 -0.10 -5.63 -9.89
CA VAL A 92 -1.07 -6.04 -10.91
C VAL A 92 -1.89 -7.21 -10.38
N ASN A 93 -3.21 -7.08 -10.44
CA ASN A 93 -4.10 -8.23 -10.27
C ASN A 93 -4.51 -8.76 -11.66
N THR A 94 -4.03 -9.94 -12.02
CA THR A 94 -4.22 -10.54 -13.35
C THR A 94 -5.62 -11.11 -13.55
N SER A 95 -6.27 -11.60 -12.48
CA SER A 95 -7.64 -12.14 -12.54
C SER A 95 -8.65 -11.06 -12.94
N PHE A 96 -8.53 -9.87 -12.36
CA PHE A 96 -9.39 -8.72 -12.67
C PHE A 96 -8.82 -7.81 -13.77
N CYS A 97 -7.57 -8.05 -14.19
CA CYS A 97 -6.81 -7.20 -15.11
C CYS A 97 -6.78 -5.73 -14.65
N ILE A 98 -6.42 -5.47 -13.40
CA ILE A 98 -6.38 -4.12 -12.82
C ILE A 98 -5.00 -3.80 -12.25
N LEU A 99 -4.65 -2.52 -12.32
CA LEU A 99 -3.47 -1.96 -11.66
C LEU A 99 -3.90 -1.37 -10.32
N ILE A 100 -3.27 -1.78 -9.23
CA ILE A 100 -3.61 -1.34 -7.87
C ILE A 100 -2.42 -0.59 -7.30
N CYS A 101 -2.67 0.61 -6.76
CA CYS A 101 -1.72 1.32 -5.94
C CYS A 101 -1.89 0.88 -4.48
N THR A 102 -0.88 0.25 -3.90
CA THR A 102 -0.93 -0.26 -2.52
C THR A 102 -0.88 0.85 -1.48
N HIS A 103 -0.26 2.00 -1.80
CA HIS A 103 -0.21 3.16 -0.89
C HIS A 103 -1.53 3.93 -0.85
N CYS A 104 -2.16 4.14 -2.02
CA CYS A 104 -3.49 4.77 -2.11
C CYS A 104 -4.64 3.77 -1.90
N GLN A 105 -4.33 2.49 -1.80
CA GLN A 105 -5.27 1.38 -1.66
C GLN A 105 -6.42 1.39 -2.69
N CYS A 106 -6.11 1.70 -3.96
CA CYS A 106 -7.10 1.77 -5.04
C CYS A 106 -6.57 1.38 -6.40
N THR A 107 -7.49 1.14 -7.33
CA THR A 107 -7.13 0.96 -8.73
C THR A 107 -6.76 2.27 -9.39
N VAL A 108 -5.75 2.18 -10.24
CA VAL A 108 -5.23 3.30 -11.01
C VAL A 108 -5.42 2.97 -12.49
N ASN A 109 -5.89 3.96 -13.25
CA ASN A 109 -5.97 3.82 -14.69
C ASN A 109 -4.54 3.61 -15.24
N PRO A 110 -4.25 2.48 -15.92
CA PRO A 110 -2.90 2.15 -16.38
C PRO A 110 -2.30 3.25 -17.26
N LYS A 111 -3.12 3.91 -18.11
CA LYS A 111 -2.69 5.02 -18.98
C LYS A 111 -2.30 6.28 -18.21
N LYS A 112 -2.73 6.40 -16.96
CA LYS A 112 -2.43 7.53 -16.06
C LYS A 112 -1.49 7.13 -14.92
N ALA A 113 -0.89 5.95 -14.96
CA ALA A 113 -0.06 5.43 -13.88
C ALA A 113 1.16 6.33 -13.59
N GLY A 114 1.87 6.79 -14.63
CA GLY A 114 2.99 7.73 -14.46
C GLY A 114 2.55 9.07 -13.83
N THR A 115 1.41 9.62 -14.26
CA THR A 115 0.87 10.86 -13.66
C THR A 115 0.43 10.65 -12.22
N HIS A 116 -0.13 9.48 -11.89
CA HIS A 116 -0.50 9.11 -10.52
C HIS A 116 0.74 9.07 -9.62
N ILE A 117 1.83 8.44 -10.06
CA ILE A 117 3.10 8.41 -9.31
C ILE A 117 3.61 9.84 -9.10
N ALA A 118 3.72 10.65 -10.16
CA ALA A 118 4.25 12.01 -10.05
C ALA A 118 3.44 12.88 -9.08
N LYS A 119 2.11 12.67 -9.02
CA LYS A 119 1.22 13.45 -8.15
C LYS A 119 1.25 12.97 -6.69
N ASN A 120 1.12 11.67 -6.47
CA ASN A 120 0.83 11.09 -5.15
C ASN A 120 2.04 10.42 -4.48
N HIS A 121 3.08 10.10 -5.26
CA HIS A 121 4.24 9.32 -4.81
C HIS A 121 5.55 9.92 -5.35
N LYS A 122 5.81 11.19 -5.00
CA LYS A 122 6.96 11.96 -5.49
C LYS A 122 8.33 11.31 -5.22
N ALA A 123 8.42 10.47 -4.18
CA ALA A 123 9.63 9.73 -3.84
C ALA A 123 9.94 8.57 -4.80
N CYS A 124 8.91 8.03 -5.49
CA CYS A 124 9.11 6.95 -6.44
C CYS A 124 9.71 7.47 -7.74
N LYS A 125 10.74 6.78 -8.23
CA LYS A 125 11.45 7.11 -9.48
C LYS A 125 11.20 6.01 -10.52
N PRO A 126 10.02 5.97 -11.16
CA PRO A 126 9.75 4.99 -12.19
C PRO A 126 10.62 5.24 -13.44
N PRO A 127 10.86 4.23 -14.29
CA PRO A 127 11.50 4.43 -15.59
C PRO A 127 10.80 5.49 -16.44
N SER A 128 11.53 6.21 -17.29
CA SER A 128 10.97 7.28 -18.14
C SER A 128 9.81 6.83 -19.04
N ARG A 129 9.85 5.57 -19.50
CA ARG A 129 8.81 4.93 -20.31
C ARG A 129 7.92 3.96 -19.51
N PHE A 130 7.77 4.20 -18.20
CA PHE A 130 7.05 3.29 -17.31
C PHE A 130 5.63 2.94 -17.81
N THR A 131 4.83 3.93 -18.20
CA THR A 131 3.45 3.69 -18.67
C THR A 131 3.41 2.84 -19.94
N GLU A 132 4.33 3.10 -20.89
CA GLU A 132 4.42 2.34 -22.15
C GLU A 132 4.82 0.89 -21.87
N GLN A 133 5.88 0.70 -21.07
CA GLN A 133 6.36 -0.62 -20.66
C GLN A 133 5.29 -1.40 -19.87
N LEU A 134 4.52 -0.71 -19.02
CA LEU A 134 3.45 -1.33 -18.24
C LEU A 134 2.33 -1.86 -19.16
N LEU A 135 1.94 -1.08 -20.16
CA LEU A 135 0.90 -1.46 -21.12
C LEU A 135 1.37 -2.54 -22.09
N ASP A 136 2.65 -2.53 -22.47
CA ASP A 136 3.25 -3.59 -23.29
C ASP A 136 3.34 -4.92 -22.52
N ARG A 137 3.78 -4.85 -21.25
CA ARG A 137 3.91 -6.00 -20.34
C ARG A 137 2.55 -6.59 -19.95
N TYR A 138 1.54 -5.74 -19.74
CA TYR A 138 0.20 -6.13 -19.30
C TYR A 138 -0.88 -5.50 -20.21
N PRO A 139 -1.03 -5.98 -21.46
CA PRO A 139 -1.88 -5.35 -22.47
C PRO A 139 -3.38 -5.41 -22.15
N ASN A 140 -3.78 -6.34 -21.27
CA ASN A 140 -5.18 -6.55 -20.91
C ASN A 140 -5.66 -5.68 -19.73
N LEU A 141 -4.81 -4.80 -19.18
CA LEU A 141 -5.20 -3.97 -18.04
C LEU A 141 -6.38 -3.05 -18.39
N LYS A 142 -7.44 -3.13 -17.58
CA LYS A 142 -8.66 -2.36 -17.73
C LYS A 142 -8.48 -0.98 -17.11
N SER A 143 -8.90 0.05 -17.84
CA SER A 143 -8.95 1.43 -17.34
C SER A 143 -10.16 1.72 -16.46
N ASN A 144 -11.19 0.88 -16.58
CA ASN A 144 -12.46 1.02 -15.88
C ASN A 144 -12.65 -0.19 -14.94
N GLY A 145 -13.48 -0.01 -13.91
CA GLY A 145 -13.75 -1.06 -12.93
C GLY A 145 -14.32 -2.31 -13.57
N VAL A 146 -14.23 -3.42 -12.85
CA VAL A 146 -14.85 -4.68 -13.24
C VAL A 146 -16.26 -4.74 -12.65
N ASP A 147 -17.24 -5.12 -13.47
CA ASP A 147 -18.57 -5.40 -12.96
C ASP A 147 -18.55 -6.71 -12.17
N ILE A 148 -18.70 -6.61 -10.84
CA ILE A 148 -18.76 -7.75 -9.94
C ILE A 148 -20.22 -7.97 -9.52
N LEU A 149 -20.76 -9.14 -9.88
CA LEU A 149 -22.17 -9.49 -9.65
C LEU A 149 -22.37 -10.49 -8.51
N GLN A 150 -21.29 -10.87 -7.83
CA GLN A 150 -21.29 -11.87 -6.78
C GLN A 150 -20.25 -11.51 -5.73
N SER A 151 -20.34 -12.11 -4.54
CA SER A 151 -19.27 -11.99 -3.56
C SER A 151 -17.99 -12.64 -4.08
N ILE A 152 -16.85 -11.97 -3.85
CA ILE A 152 -15.53 -12.47 -4.25
C ILE A 152 -14.57 -12.50 -3.06
N LYS A 153 -13.41 -13.14 -3.21
CA LYS A 153 -12.34 -13.01 -2.21
C LYS A 153 -11.85 -11.56 -2.19
N ALA A 154 -11.50 -11.09 -0.99
CA ALA A 154 -10.87 -9.77 -0.85
C ALA A 154 -9.61 -9.67 -1.71
N ILE A 155 -9.49 -8.58 -2.45
CA ILE A 155 -8.37 -8.31 -3.35
C ILE A 155 -7.28 -7.63 -2.53
N PHE A 156 -6.08 -8.21 -2.56
CA PHE A 156 -4.90 -7.66 -1.89
C PHE A 156 -4.58 -6.25 -2.41
N GLY A 157 -4.26 -5.34 -1.49
CA GLY A 157 -3.89 -3.95 -1.79
C GLY A 157 -5.05 -2.98 -2.02
N LEU A 158 -6.32 -3.42 -1.99
CA LEU A 158 -7.48 -2.53 -1.98
C LEU A 158 -8.01 -2.30 -0.56
N ALA A 159 -8.48 -1.09 -0.28
CA ALA A 159 -9.01 -0.71 1.03
C ALA A 159 -10.26 -1.52 1.40
N ILE A 160 -10.34 -1.97 2.65
CA ILE A 160 -11.52 -2.63 3.24
C ILE A 160 -12.04 -1.74 4.36
N PRO A 161 -13.21 -1.09 4.23
CA PRO A 161 -13.78 -0.33 5.32
C PRO A 161 -14.01 -1.19 6.57
N THR A 162 -13.76 -0.64 7.76
CA THR A 162 -13.98 -1.34 9.04
C THR A 162 -15.47 -1.53 9.33
N ASN A 163 -16.30 -0.60 8.88
CA ASN A 163 -17.75 -0.68 9.01
C ASN A 163 -18.36 -1.50 7.87
N GLN A 164 -19.36 -2.31 8.19
CA GLN A 164 -20.14 -3.03 7.18
C GLN A 164 -20.99 -2.06 6.35
N PHE A 165 -21.17 -2.40 5.08
CA PHE A 165 -21.97 -1.66 4.13
C PHE A 165 -23.31 -2.36 3.91
N ILE A 166 -24.33 -1.57 3.58
CA ILE A 166 -25.63 -2.08 3.14
C ILE A 166 -25.51 -2.48 1.68
N VAL A 167 -25.77 -3.74 1.38
CA VAL A 167 -25.61 -4.29 0.04
C VAL A 167 -26.97 -4.66 -0.52
N CYS A 168 -27.27 -4.20 -1.73
CA CYS A 168 -28.48 -4.61 -2.44
C CYS A 168 -28.40 -6.09 -2.84
N SER A 169 -29.40 -6.89 -2.44
CA SER A 169 -29.43 -8.34 -2.71
C SER A 169 -29.57 -8.70 -4.19
N ARG A 170 -29.96 -7.75 -5.05
CA ARG A 170 -30.18 -7.96 -6.49
C ARG A 170 -28.96 -7.64 -7.34
N CYS A 171 -28.25 -6.55 -7.03
CA CYS A 171 -27.13 -6.08 -7.84
C CYS A 171 -25.76 -6.20 -7.16
N TYR A 172 -25.73 -6.57 -5.88
CA TYR A 172 -24.51 -6.72 -5.07
C TYR A 172 -23.68 -5.43 -4.93
N HIS A 173 -24.30 -4.26 -5.16
CA HIS A 173 -23.67 -2.97 -4.89
C HIS A 173 -23.82 -2.61 -3.41
N GLY A 174 -22.72 -2.14 -2.81
CA GLY A 174 -22.65 -1.65 -1.44
C GLY A 174 -22.92 -0.14 -1.31
N TYR A 175 -23.55 0.24 -0.21
CA TYR A 175 -23.91 1.60 0.17
C TYR A 175 -23.50 1.83 1.62
N SER A 176 -22.93 3.00 1.92
CA SER A 176 -22.48 3.32 3.28
C SER A 176 -23.62 3.52 4.29
N ASN A 177 -24.86 3.70 3.81
CA ASN A 177 -26.04 3.91 4.64
C ASN A 177 -27.35 3.54 3.90
N VAL A 178 -28.44 3.42 4.68
CA VAL A 178 -29.78 3.03 4.20
C VAL A 178 -30.32 4.02 3.19
N LYS A 179 -30.11 5.32 3.38
CA LYS A 179 -30.61 6.38 2.49
C LYS A 179 -30.00 6.27 1.09
N GLY A 180 -28.70 5.98 0.99
CA GLY A 180 -28.02 5.76 -0.28
C GLY A 180 -28.56 4.52 -1.00
N TRP A 181 -28.84 3.46 -0.25
CA TRP A 181 -29.47 2.25 -0.79
C TRP A 181 -30.94 2.48 -1.21
N GLN A 182 -31.75 3.18 -0.43
CA GLN A 182 -33.15 3.49 -0.81
C GLN A 182 -33.25 4.35 -2.07
N SER A 183 -32.26 5.22 -2.29
CA SER A 183 -32.17 6.05 -3.50
C SER A 183 -31.75 5.24 -4.74
N HIS A 184 -31.31 3.98 -4.56
CA HIS A 184 -30.92 3.10 -5.65
C HIS A 184 -32.13 2.43 -6.31
N ALA A 185 -32.43 2.84 -7.55
CA ALA A 185 -33.35 2.10 -8.41
C ALA A 185 -32.64 0.91 -9.05
N CYS A 186 -32.79 -0.28 -8.46
CA CYS A 186 -32.21 -1.51 -9.00
C CYS A 186 -32.95 -1.94 -10.28
N LYS A 187 -32.29 -1.82 -11.44
CA LYS A 187 -32.84 -2.25 -12.74
C LYS A 187 -32.69 -3.76 -13.01
N LYS A 188 -31.97 -4.50 -12.16
CA LYS A 188 -31.71 -5.93 -12.38
C LYS A 188 -32.92 -6.76 -11.94
N PRO A 189 -33.32 -7.78 -12.72
CA PRO A 189 -34.42 -8.64 -12.35
C PRO A 189 -34.11 -9.32 -11.02
N SER A 190 -35.12 -9.40 -10.15
CA SER A 190 -35.02 -10.09 -8.86
C SER A 190 -34.56 -11.53 -9.08
N ILE A 191 -33.39 -11.90 -8.54
CA ILE A 191 -33.06 -13.30 -8.30
C ILE A 191 -34.05 -13.73 -7.22
N LYS A 192 -34.86 -14.75 -7.49
CA LYS A 192 -36.05 -15.19 -6.74
C LYS A 192 -35.77 -15.61 -5.27
N HIS A 193 -35.23 -14.73 -4.46
CA HIS A 193 -35.19 -14.88 -3.01
C HIS A 193 -36.46 -14.23 -2.47
N GLY A 194 -37.39 -15.07 -2.00
CA GLY A 194 -38.71 -14.63 -1.56
C GLY A 194 -38.63 -13.55 -0.48
N ASP A 195 -39.43 -12.50 -0.64
CA ASP A 195 -39.89 -11.38 0.22
C ASP A 195 -39.15 -10.93 1.51
N GLN A 196 -38.00 -11.51 1.85
CA GLN A 196 -37.14 -11.03 2.90
C GLN A 196 -36.30 -9.84 2.39
N LEU A 197 -36.00 -8.95 3.33
CA LEU A 197 -35.30 -7.67 3.19
C LEU A 197 -34.39 -7.61 1.94
N ASN A 198 -34.63 -6.63 1.07
CA ASN A 198 -33.93 -6.41 -0.20
C ASN A 198 -32.44 -6.00 -0.06
N TYR A 199 -31.87 -6.14 1.14
CA TYR A 199 -30.47 -5.84 1.43
C TYR A 199 -29.92 -6.69 2.58
N PHE A 200 -28.61 -6.78 2.66
CA PHE A 200 -27.86 -7.38 3.78
C PHE A 200 -26.64 -6.51 4.13
N ALA A 201 -26.07 -6.69 5.31
CA ALA A 201 -24.86 -5.97 5.75
C ALA A 201 -23.63 -6.87 5.58
N LEU A 202 -22.62 -6.41 4.82
CA LEU A 202 -21.37 -7.15 4.60
C LEU A 202 -20.18 -6.20 4.41
N LEU A 203 -18.98 -6.75 4.51
CA LEU A 203 -17.76 -6.07 4.09
C LEU A 203 -17.71 -5.92 2.58
N VAL A 204 -17.09 -4.83 2.14
CA VAL A 204 -16.99 -4.46 0.72
C VAL A 204 -15.60 -3.94 0.40
N GLN A 205 -15.26 -3.90 -0.87
CA GLN A 205 -14.13 -3.15 -1.41
C GLN A 205 -14.60 -2.27 -2.56
N THR A 206 -13.79 -1.27 -2.94
CA THR A 206 -14.03 -0.44 -4.11
C THR A 206 -12.78 -0.41 -4.98
N PHE A 207 -12.97 -0.36 -6.30
CA PHE A 207 -11.87 -0.12 -7.20
C PHE A 207 -11.40 1.34 -7.19
N PHE A 208 -12.26 2.31 -6.89
CA PHE A 208 -11.94 3.73 -7.07
C PHE A 208 -12.20 4.56 -5.82
N HIS A 209 -11.36 5.59 -5.64
CA HIS A 209 -11.60 6.75 -4.76
C HIS A 209 -12.32 7.87 -5.52
N SER A 210 -13.49 7.55 -6.09
CA SER A 210 -14.33 8.54 -6.78
C SER A 210 -15.60 8.77 -5.97
N PRO A 211 -16.20 9.98 -5.96
CA PRO A 211 -17.47 10.23 -5.28
C PRO A 211 -18.60 9.28 -5.74
N LYS A 212 -18.44 8.62 -6.90
CA LYS A 212 -19.29 7.52 -7.37
C LYS A 212 -18.64 6.17 -7.04
N HIS A 213 -18.38 5.90 -5.77
CA HIS A 213 -17.81 4.63 -5.35
C HIS A 213 -18.76 3.48 -5.71
N LEU A 214 -18.24 2.50 -6.44
CA LEU A 214 -18.93 1.23 -6.68
C LEU A 214 -18.30 0.21 -5.75
N TYR A 215 -18.95 0.00 -4.60
CA TYR A 215 -18.55 -1.00 -3.64
C TYR A 215 -19.09 -2.36 -4.07
N PHE A 216 -18.22 -3.37 -4.08
CA PHE A 216 -18.57 -4.76 -4.33
C PHE A 216 -18.34 -5.60 -3.08
N VAL A 217 -19.12 -6.66 -2.93
CA VAL A 217 -19.09 -7.54 -1.76
C VAL A 217 -17.84 -8.40 -1.76
N ILE A 218 -17.23 -8.53 -0.59
CA ILE A 218 -16.13 -9.48 -0.37
C ILE A 218 -16.47 -10.51 0.70
N HIS A 219 -15.85 -11.67 0.62
CA HIS A 219 -15.80 -12.61 1.74
C HIS A 219 -15.01 -11.98 2.89
N THR A 220 -15.55 -12.03 4.10
CA THR A 220 -14.85 -11.56 5.30
C THR A 220 -13.52 -12.30 5.45
N PRO A 221 -12.38 -11.60 5.41
CA PRO A 221 -11.08 -12.23 5.65
C PRO A 221 -11.09 -12.91 7.02
N GLN A 222 -10.78 -14.20 7.04
CA GLN A 222 -10.66 -14.96 8.27
C GLN A 222 -9.19 -15.03 8.67
N PRO A 223 -8.87 -15.02 9.98
CA PRO A 223 -7.52 -15.34 10.45
C PRO A 223 -7.16 -16.73 9.94
N THR A 224 -6.13 -16.81 9.10
CA THR A 224 -5.58 -18.11 8.74
C THR A 224 -4.98 -18.70 10.02
N SER A 225 -5.50 -19.84 10.49
CA SER A 225 -4.97 -20.57 11.66
C SER A 225 -3.50 -20.95 11.52
N VAL A 226 -2.96 -20.87 10.29
CA VAL A 226 -1.54 -20.93 10.03
C VAL A 226 -0.94 -19.62 10.55
N GLN A 227 -0.36 -19.68 11.75
CA GLN A 227 0.49 -18.60 12.26
C GLN A 227 1.42 -18.19 11.12
N PRO A 228 1.45 -16.90 10.74
CA PRO A 228 2.40 -16.46 9.74
C PRO A 228 3.78 -16.90 10.20
N PRO A 229 4.62 -17.48 9.32
CA PRO A 229 5.98 -17.83 9.69
C PRO A 229 6.60 -16.58 10.32
N ASN A 230 7.03 -16.69 11.58
CA ASN A 230 7.63 -15.59 12.32
C ASN A 230 8.65 -14.91 11.39
N ALA A 231 8.61 -13.58 11.27
CA ALA A 231 9.56 -12.85 10.41
C ALA A 231 11.01 -13.26 10.71
N PHE A 232 11.29 -13.56 11.98
CA PHE A 232 12.56 -14.13 12.42
C PHE A 232 12.83 -15.53 11.84
N SER A 233 11.83 -16.39 11.74
CA SER A 233 11.95 -17.70 11.08
C SER A 233 12.21 -17.58 9.58
N ILE A 234 11.57 -16.62 8.90
CA ILE A 234 11.83 -16.34 7.48
C ILE A 234 13.26 -15.83 7.31
N PHE A 235 13.66 -14.82 8.10
CA PHE A 235 15.03 -14.30 8.12
C PHE A 235 16.05 -15.42 8.35
N ARG A 236 15.86 -16.21 9.41
CA ARG A 236 16.74 -17.34 9.77
C ARG A 236 16.87 -18.37 8.65
N SER A 237 15.78 -18.64 7.92
CA SER A 237 15.79 -19.57 6.79
C SER A 237 16.53 -19.03 5.55
N GLN A 238 16.64 -17.71 5.42
CA GLN A 238 17.32 -17.04 4.31
C GLN A 238 18.79 -16.73 4.63
N THR A 239 19.12 -16.53 5.90
CA THR A 239 20.51 -16.56 6.37
C THR A 239 21.00 -17.99 6.40
N VAL A 240 21.42 -18.49 5.24
CA VAL A 240 22.26 -19.68 5.10
C VAL A 240 23.38 -19.59 6.13
N SER A 241 23.59 -20.65 6.93
CA SER A 241 24.70 -20.75 7.88
C SER A 241 26.00 -20.33 7.19
N LEU A 242 26.47 -19.12 7.50
CA LEU A 242 27.82 -18.70 7.17
C LEU A 242 28.73 -19.73 7.83
N GLY A 243 29.39 -20.55 7.01
CA GLY A 243 30.20 -21.68 7.47
C GLY A 243 31.14 -21.24 8.59
N GLU A 244 31.20 -22.04 9.65
CA GLU A 244 32.00 -21.76 10.84
C GLU A 244 33.42 -21.30 10.48
N PRO A 245 33.83 -20.08 10.83
CA PRO A 245 35.22 -19.68 10.67
C PRO A 245 36.07 -20.47 11.67
N ASN A 246 36.78 -21.44 11.12
CA ASN A 246 37.72 -22.29 11.81
C ASN A 246 38.93 -21.45 12.27
N LYS A 247 38.91 -20.91 13.50
CA LYS A 247 40.10 -20.58 14.33
C LYS A 247 39.69 -19.99 15.69
N LYS A 248 39.93 -20.78 16.75
CA LYS A 248 39.91 -20.30 18.14
C LYS A 248 41.10 -19.36 18.37
N VAL A 249 40.86 -18.08 18.50
CA VAL A 249 41.81 -17.13 19.11
C VAL A 249 41.38 -16.97 20.57
N SER A 250 42.04 -17.70 21.48
CA SER A 250 41.80 -17.54 22.92
C SER A 250 42.56 -16.32 23.42
N ILE A 251 41.90 -15.16 23.42
CA ILE A 251 42.37 -14.00 24.18
C ILE A 251 41.88 -14.21 25.63
N ALA A 252 42.78 -14.11 26.60
CA ALA A 252 42.43 -14.20 28.01
C ALA A 252 41.47 -13.06 28.37
N VAL A 253 40.25 -13.41 28.77
CA VAL A 253 39.16 -12.47 29.03
C VAL A 253 39.34 -11.87 30.42
N ASP A 254 39.57 -10.56 30.50
CA ASP A 254 39.54 -9.81 31.76
C ASP A 254 38.09 -9.58 32.18
N TYR A 255 37.63 -10.39 33.14
CA TYR A 255 36.28 -10.38 33.69
C TYR A 255 35.88 -9.06 34.37
N ARG A 256 36.83 -8.17 34.71
CA ARG A 256 36.50 -6.87 35.33
C ARG A 256 36.11 -5.78 34.32
N GLN A 257 36.41 -5.96 33.03
CA GLN A 257 36.13 -4.95 32.00
C GLN A 257 34.95 -5.29 31.08
N GLN A 258 34.43 -6.51 31.13
CA GLN A 258 33.26 -6.87 30.32
C GLN A 258 31.95 -6.61 31.06
N ASN A 259 31.12 -5.81 30.42
CA ASN A 259 29.77 -5.49 30.85
C ASN A 259 29.00 -6.80 31.11
N GLN A 260 28.51 -7.03 32.35
CA GLN A 260 27.89 -8.31 32.75
C GLN A 260 26.74 -8.74 31.83
N PHE A 261 26.08 -7.77 31.20
CA PHE A 261 25.08 -7.99 30.16
C PHE A 261 25.62 -8.86 29.01
N LEU A 262 26.82 -8.56 28.49
CA LEU A 262 27.40 -9.27 27.36
C LEU A 262 27.74 -10.73 27.68
N VAL A 263 28.01 -11.02 28.96
CA VAL A 263 28.33 -12.37 29.45
C VAL A 263 27.05 -13.15 29.75
N LYS A 264 26.10 -12.56 30.48
CA LYS A 264 24.87 -13.25 30.92
C LYS A 264 23.91 -13.56 29.77
N GLU A 265 23.82 -12.65 28.80
CA GLU A 265 22.96 -12.80 27.63
C GLU A 265 23.68 -13.54 26.48
N GLY A 266 24.87 -14.10 26.72
CA GLY A 266 25.59 -14.92 25.73
C GLY A 266 26.12 -14.15 24.51
N TRP A 267 26.06 -12.82 24.49
CA TRP A 267 26.55 -12.01 23.36
C TRP A 267 28.02 -12.27 23.03
N ILE A 268 28.85 -12.52 24.05
CA ILE A 268 30.25 -12.87 23.84
C ILE A 268 30.39 -14.17 23.06
N GLU A 269 29.52 -15.15 23.30
CA GLU A 269 29.52 -16.43 22.61
C GLU A 269 29.17 -16.26 21.13
N HIS A 270 28.32 -15.29 20.82
CA HIS A 270 27.93 -14.93 19.45
C HIS A 270 29.00 -14.17 18.65
N ILE A 271 29.90 -13.44 19.33
CA ILE A 271 31.04 -12.76 18.69
C ILE A 271 32.33 -13.56 18.77
N ASN A 272 32.33 -14.66 19.53
CA ASN A 272 33.51 -15.50 19.73
C ASN A 272 33.94 -16.13 18.39
N GLY A 273 35.18 -15.91 17.99
CA GLY A 273 35.69 -16.35 16.68
C GLY A 273 35.57 -15.34 15.54
N LEU A 274 34.93 -14.18 15.77
CA LEU A 274 34.98 -13.06 14.83
C LEU A 274 36.21 -12.19 15.13
N SER A 275 37.01 -11.89 14.10
CA SER A 275 38.09 -10.91 14.23
C SER A 275 37.52 -9.50 14.38
N ALA A 276 38.30 -8.58 14.98
CA ALA A 276 37.92 -7.17 15.07
C ALA A 276 37.60 -6.55 13.70
N SER A 277 38.32 -6.96 12.65
CA SER A 277 38.02 -6.55 11.27
C SER A 277 36.68 -7.06 10.77
N ASN A 278 36.29 -8.28 11.15
CA ASN A 278 35.00 -8.85 10.76
C ASN A 278 33.85 -8.18 11.50
N LEU A 279 34.00 -7.96 12.81
CA LEU A 279 33.05 -7.18 13.59
C LEU A 279 32.89 -5.77 13.01
N TYR A 280 34.00 -5.11 12.68
CA TYR A 280 33.98 -3.81 12.04
C TYR A 280 33.23 -3.86 10.70
N SER A 281 33.47 -4.89 9.87
CA SER A 281 32.80 -5.08 8.57
C SER A 281 31.30 -5.33 8.68
N ILE A 282 30.84 -5.99 9.76
CA ILE A 282 29.42 -6.21 10.03
C ILE A 282 28.76 -4.93 10.57
N SER A 283 29.52 -4.13 11.33
CA SER A 283 29.05 -2.84 11.85
C SER A 283 29.27 -1.67 10.91
N THR A 284 29.98 -1.84 9.79
CA THR A 284 30.18 -0.74 8.84
C THR A 284 28.99 -0.69 7.88
N PRO A 285 28.47 0.51 7.58
CA PRO A 285 27.44 0.64 6.56
C PRO A 285 27.97 0.08 5.23
N PRO A 286 27.20 -0.74 4.51
CA PRO A 286 27.63 -1.28 3.22
C PRO A 286 27.95 -0.14 2.25
N ALA A 287 29.10 -0.24 1.59
CA ALA A 287 29.75 0.89 0.93
C ALA A 287 29.02 1.41 -0.32
N GLU A 288 28.14 0.64 -0.97
CA GLU A 288 27.68 1.01 -2.33
C GLU A 288 26.21 0.83 -2.64
N ASP A 289 25.40 0.22 -1.77
CA ASP A 289 23.96 0.08 -2.03
C ASP A 289 23.14 1.09 -1.19
N THR A 290 22.44 1.98 -1.91
CA THR A 290 21.57 3.00 -1.30
C THR A 290 20.45 2.33 -0.49
N HIS A 291 19.97 1.16 -0.92
CA HIS A 291 18.95 0.41 -0.21
C HIS A 291 19.51 -0.22 1.08
N SER A 292 20.68 -0.85 1.02
CA SER A 292 21.35 -1.40 2.19
C SER A 292 21.76 -0.31 3.20
N ARG A 293 22.12 0.91 2.74
CA ARG A 293 22.33 2.07 3.64
C ARG A 293 21.06 2.49 4.37
N LEU A 294 19.92 2.50 3.68
CA LEU A 294 18.63 2.83 4.28
C LEU A 294 18.25 1.78 5.33
N LEU A 295 18.35 0.49 5.00
CA LEU A 295 18.07 -0.60 5.94
C LEU A 295 19.00 -0.56 7.15
N TYR A 296 20.30 -0.31 6.93
CA TYR A 296 21.27 -0.12 8.01
C TYR A 296 20.87 1.05 8.91
N SER A 297 20.56 2.21 8.33
CA SER A 297 20.15 3.40 9.09
C SER A 297 18.90 3.15 9.93
N THR A 298 17.86 2.57 9.34
CA THR A 298 16.60 2.28 10.05
C THR A 298 16.82 1.26 11.17
N THR A 299 17.60 0.20 10.90
CA THR A 299 17.91 -0.82 11.92
C THR A 299 18.74 -0.24 13.06
N TYR A 300 19.73 0.58 12.74
CA TYR A 300 20.57 1.26 13.73
C TYR A 300 19.75 2.22 14.60
N GLN A 301 18.87 3.02 14.00
CA GLN A 301 17.96 3.90 14.74
C GLN A 301 16.99 3.13 15.64
N LEU A 302 16.46 2.00 15.17
CA LEU A 302 15.64 1.12 16.00
C LEU A 302 16.43 0.60 17.21
N MET A 303 17.67 0.14 17.01
CA MET A 303 18.51 -0.33 18.12
C MET A 303 18.83 0.78 19.12
N LEU A 304 19.12 1.99 18.66
CA LEU A 304 19.30 3.15 19.55
C LEU A 304 18.05 3.47 20.35
N SER A 305 16.87 3.45 19.71
CA SER A 305 15.58 3.69 20.37
C SER A 305 15.28 2.62 21.43
N ILE A 306 15.54 1.34 21.13
CA ILE A 306 15.41 0.25 22.11
C ILE A 306 16.38 0.47 23.28
N GLN A 307 17.63 0.83 23.01
CA GLN A 307 18.63 1.07 24.06
C GLN A 307 18.25 2.26 24.95
N ASP A 308 17.71 3.32 24.36
CA ASP A 308 17.19 4.48 25.10
C ASP A 308 15.99 4.09 25.97
N GLN A 309 15.05 3.30 25.45
CA GLN A 309 13.92 2.78 26.24
C GLN A 309 14.37 1.89 27.40
N ILE A 310 15.36 1.01 27.18
CA ILE A 310 15.94 0.18 28.25
C ILE A 310 16.58 1.06 29.32
N SER A 311 17.34 2.07 28.90
CA SER A 311 18.03 3.01 29.80
C SER A 311 17.03 3.84 30.62
N ASN A 312 15.95 4.30 29.99
CA ASN A 312 14.91 5.11 30.62
C ASN A 312 13.95 4.29 31.51
N ALA A 313 13.78 3.00 31.24
CA ALA A 313 12.99 2.09 32.07
C ALA A 313 13.67 1.75 33.41
N GLY A 314 14.85 2.31 33.69
CA GLY A 314 15.54 2.14 34.97
C GLY A 314 16.12 0.75 35.17
N PHE A 315 16.27 -0.04 34.10
CA PHE A 315 17.09 -1.25 34.10
C PHE A 315 18.58 -0.85 34.10
N HIS A 316 19.02 -0.21 35.19
CA HIS A 316 20.43 -0.07 35.47
C HIS A 316 20.94 -1.45 35.88
N VAL A 317 21.61 -2.13 34.95
CA VAL A 317 22.52 -3.25 35.24
C VAL A 317 23.89 -2.68 35.60
#